data_AF-A0A955L5W5-F1
#
_entry.id   AF-A0A955L5W5-F1
#
_cell.length_a   1.000
_cell.length_b   1.000
_cell.length_c   1.000
_cell.angle_alpha   90.00
_cell.angle_beta   90.00
_cell.angle_gamma   90.00
#
_symmetry.space_group_name_H-M   'P 1'
#
loop_
_entity.id
_entity.type
_entity.pdbx_description
1 polymer ?
#
loop_
_entity_poly.entity_id
_entity_poly.type
_entity_poly.pdbx_seq_one_letter_code
_entity_poly.pdbx_strand_id
1 'polypeptide(L)'
;MDFKQFKKRSAIIIYGIFGFIVAIIFIRILLKALGANPDANFVVFWYDLSYFFVGIFDGIYPNIAPESSNLVIELYSIVAMLFYMLLSFLTSKSINSVADSSALRVIQNIVDALFKFAEFLLITRFIFKITSASTASTFVEFIYSVSALVYEPFRNIFPTIKVENFNIVFETSTLLAIIVIIIFDIITEGIIEKLMDTDEPKEQSMNNNSGFAMAAQAPQQQQPHTQPANITINIPQPQAQPAQQPIIDNRTVQVYPSGNYPGQGQNHLEGQRPAPDLQLPGNNAQTPVFGQNASRNPNQGA
;
A
#
# COMPACT_ATOMS: atom_id res chain seq x y z
N MET A 1 14.94 8.78 29.94
CA MET A 1 14.18 9.49 28.87
C MET A 1 12.70 9.34 29.18
N ASP A 2 11.91 10.40 29.06
CA ASP A 2 10.46 10.32 29.28
C ASP A 2 9.81 9.44 28.18
N PHE A 3 9.11 8.37 28.57
CA PHE A 3 8.44 7.43 27.65
C PHE A 3 7.46 8.15 26.71
N LYS A 4 6.79 9.19 27.19
CA LYS A 4 5.87 10.00 26.37
C LYS A 4 6.62 10.74 25.27
N GLN A 5 7.81 11.25 25.57
CA GLN A 5 8.69 11.86 24.58
C GLN A 5 9.27 10.83 23.63
N PHE A 6 9.63 9.64 24.12
CA PHE A 6 10.13 8.55 23.28
C PHE A 6 9.10 8.16 22.22
N LYS A 7 7.85 7.85 22.60
CA LYS A 7 6.77 7.48 21.65
C LYS A 7 6.55 8.53 20.56
N LYS A 8 6.46 9.81 20.96
CA LYS A 8 6.29 10.93 20.01
C LYS A 8 7.46 11.02 19.02
N ARG A 9 8.70 10.94 19.52
CA ARG A 9 9.90 11.03 18.68
C ARG A 9 10.00 9.84 17.72
N SER A 10 9.73 8.62 18.20
CA SER A 10 9.74 7.42 17.37
C SER A 10 8.71 7.51 16.25
N ALA A 11 7.48 7.91 16.54
CA ALA A 11 6.46 8.11 15.52
C ALA A 11 6.90 9.11 14.44
N ILE A 12 7.44 10.27 14.83
CA ILE A 12 7.94 11.28 13.90
C ILE A 12 9.03 10.72 12.98
N ILE A 13 9.98 9.97 13.54
CA ILE A 13 11.08 9.38 12.76
C ILE A 13 10.55 8.34 11.77
N ILE A 14 9.68 7.43 12.22
CA ILE A 14 9.12 6.36 11.39
C ILE A 14 8.31 6.96 10.24
N TYR A 15 7.35 7.83 10.55
CA TYR A 15 6.53 8.47 9.51
C TYR A 15 7.36 9.38 8.60
N GLY A 16 8.42 10.01 9.11
CA GLY A 16 9.35 10.79 8.30
C GLY A 16 10.09 9.93 7.26
N ILE A 17 10.66 8.80 7.69
CA ILE A 17 11.39 7.88 6.79
C ILE A 17 10.43 7.27 5.76
N PHE A 18 9.33 6.67 6.20
CA PHE A 18 8.38 6.04 5.28
C PHE A 18 7.66 7.05 4.41
N GLY A 19 7.32 8.23 4.94
CA GLY A 19 6.74 9.32 4.17
C GLY A 19 7.67 9.81 3.07
N PHE A 20 8.99 9.86 3.33
CA PHE A 20 9.98 10.18 2.31
C PHE A 20 10.05 9.11 1.21
N ILE A 21 10.03 7.82 1.57
CA ILE A 21 9.96 6.70 0.60
C ILE A 21 8.69 6.80 -0.25
N VAL A 22 7.54 7.00 0.39
CA VAL A 22 6.24 7.17 -0.28
C VAL A 22 6.26 8.36 -1.24
N ALA A 23 6.89 9.49 -0.84
CA ALA A 23 7.02 10.65 -1.72
C ALA A 23 7.87 10.36 -2.96
N ILE A 24 8.99 9.64 -2.82
CA ILE A 24 9.82 9.19 -3.95
C ILE A 24 8.99 8.34 -4.94
N ILE A 25 8.26 7.35 -4.42
CA ILE A 25 7.43 6.46 -5.24
C ILE A 25 6.28 7.23 -5.89
N PHE A 26 5.66 8.15 -5.16
CA PHE A 26 4.59 9.00 -5.68
C PHE A 26 5.07 9.87 -6.85
N ILE A 27 6.26 10.47 -6.75
CA ILE A 27 6.85 11.25 -7.84
C ILE A 27 7.09 10.36 -9.07
N ARG A 28 7.59 9.13 -8.88
CA ARG A 28 7.73 8.15 -9.98
C ARG A 28 6.38 7.89 -10.67
N ILE A 29 5.35 7.57 -9.89
CA ILE A 29 3.99 7.32 -10.40
C ILE A 29 3.49 8.52 -11.18
N LEU A 30 3.63 9.73 -10.64
CA LEU A 30 3.21 10.97 -11.29
C LEU A 30 3.93 11.19 -12.62
N LEU A 31 5.26 11.05 -12.66
CA LEU A 31 6.04 11.22 -13.88
C LEU A 31 5.66 10.22 -14.96
N LYS A 32 5.44 8.95 -14.62
CA LYS A 32 5.01 7.92 -15.59
C LYS A 32 3.57 8.11 -16.04
N ALA A 33 2.67 8.48 -15.14
CA ALA A 33 1.28 8.75 -15.46
C ALA A 33 1.12 10.01 -16.33
N LEU A 34 2.03 10.98 -16.23
CA LEU A 34 2.04 12.18 -17.08
C LEU A 34 2.84 11.99 -18.39
N GLY A 35 3.42 10.82 -18.62
CA GLY A 35 4.22 10.55 -19.81
C GLY A 35 5.49 11.41 -19.91
N ALA A 36 6.14 11.65 -18.77
CA ALA A 36 7.37 12.45 -18.71
C ALA A 36 8.46 11.87 -19.63
N ASN A 37 9.27 12.74 -20.24
CA ASN A 37 10.36 12.33 -21.13
C ASN A 37 11.42 11.51 -20.36
N PRO A 38 11.62 10.22 -20.65
CA PRO A 38 12.56 9.37 -19.93
C PRO A 38 14.03 9.77 -20.16
N ASP A 39 14.33 10.53 -21.21
CA ASP A 39 15.70 10.99 -21.51
C ASP A 39 16.08 12.25 -20.71
N ALA A 40 15.11 12.89 -20.04
CA ALA A 40 15.40 14.05 -19.21
C ALA A 40 16.11 13.61 -17.92
N ASN A 41 17.28 14.18 -17.63
CA ASN A 41 18.08 13.86 -16.43
C ASN A 41 17.28 13.90 -15.12
N PHE A 42 16.34 14.83 -15.00
CA PHE A 42 15.45 14.91 -13.83
C PHE A 42 14.56 13.67 -13.68
N VAL A 43 14.01 13.17 -14.78
CA VAL A 43 13.14 11.99 -14.79
C VAL A 43 13.95 10.73 -14.50
N VAL A 44 15.12 10.59 -15.15
CA VAL A 44 16.07 9.49 -14.89
C VAL A 44 16.41 9.40 -13.40
N PHE A 45 16.78 10.53 -12.78
CA PHE A 45 17.10 10.57 -11.36
C PHE A 45 15.98 9.98 -10.48
N TRP A 46 14.73 10.37 -10.72
CA TRP A 46 13.60 9.86 -9.94
C TRP A 46 13.30 8.39 -10.23
N TYR A 47 13.46 7.93 -11.46
CA TYR A 47 13.26 6.53 -11.82
C TYR A 47 14.32 5.63 -11.20
N ASP A 48 15.59 6.03 -11.21
CA ASP A 48 16.68 5.28 -10.59
C ASP A 48 16.55 5.26 -9.07
N LEU A 49 16.29 6.42 -8.44
CA LEU A 49 16.13 6.51 -6.99
C LEU A 49 14.94 5.68 -6.50
N SER A 50 13.81 5.72 -7.22
CA SER A 50 12.61 4.95 -6.87
C SER A 50 12.76 3.46 -7.15
N TYR A 51 13.60 3.04 -8.11
CA TYR A 51 13.77 1.64 -8.49
C TYR A 51 14.20 0.76 -7.31
N PHE A 52 15.04 1.28 -6.40
CA PHE A 52 15.43 0.57 -5.19
C PHE A 52 14.23 0.15 -4.33
N PHE A 53 13.18 0.98 -4.26
CA PHE A 53 11.99 0.72 -3.45
C PHE A 53 10.91 -0.06 -4.21
N VAL A 54 10.76 0.17 -5.51
CA VAL A 54 9.70 -0.47 -6.31
C VAL A 54 10.14 -1.78 -6.97
N GLY A 55 11.43 -2.01 -7.14
CA GLY A 55 11.96 -3.12 -7.94
C GLY A 55 11.60 -4.50 -7.40
N ILE A 56 11.45 -4.65 -6.08
CA ILE A 56 11.00 -5.92 -5.48
C ILE A 56 9.54 -6.26 -5.82
N PHE A 57 8.75 -5.27 -6.22
CA PHE A 57 7.35 -5.41 -6.63
C PHE A 57 7.21 -5.57 -8.15
N ASP A 58 8.32 -5.56 -8.90
CA ASP A 58 8.26 -5.67 -10.35
C ASP A 58 7.58 -6.98 -10.78
N GLY A 59 6.87 -6.89 -11.91
CA GLY A 59 6.18 -8.02 -12.50
C GLY A 59 4.92 -8.50 -11.77
N ILE A 60 4.46 -7.89 -10.67
CA ILE A 60 3.18 -8.27 -10.02
C ILE A 60 2.03 -8.18 -11.04
N TYR A 61 1.99 -7.09 -11.80
CA TYR A 61 1.02 -6.82 -12.85
C TYR A 61 1.73 -6.29 -14.11
N PRO A 62 1.16 -6.53 -15.31
CA PRO A 62 1.64 -5.87 -16.51
C PRO A 62 1.45 -4.36 -16.42
N ASN A 63 2.34 -3.61 -17.08
CA ASN A 63 2.19 -2.17 -17.23
C ASN A 63 1.02 -1.87 -18.16
N ILE A 64 0.23 -0.85 -17.83
CA ILE A 64 -0.84 -0.35 -18.70
C ILE A 64 -0.31 0.89 -19.41
N ALA A 65 -0.08 0.78 -20.72
CA ALA A 65 0.44 1.86 -21.56
C ALA A 65 -0.30 1.90 -22.91
N PRO A 66 -0.94 3.01 -23.29
CA PRO A 66 -1.50 3.17 -24.63
C PRO A 66 -0.39 3.21 -25.68
N GLU A 67 -0.57 2.47 -26.80
CA GLU A 67 0.46 2.30 -27.84
C GLU A 67 1.00 3.60 -28.44
N SER A 68 0.20 4.67 -28.44
CA SER A 68 0.54 5.97 -29.04
C SER A 68 0.98 7.03 -28.03
N SER A 69 1.24 6.66 -26.77
CA SER A 69 1.56 7.61 -25.71
C SER A 69 2.71 7.14 -24.82
N ASN A 70 3.45 8.10 -24.26
CA ASN A 70 4.45 7.82 -23.22
C ASN A 70 3.84 7.57 -21.84
N LEU A 71 2.50 7.61 -21.71
CA LEU A 71 1.81 7.39 -20.45
C LEU A 71 1.92 5.92 -20.06
N VAL A 72 2.46 5.68 -18.87
CA VAL A 72 2.60 4.33 -18.30
C VAL A 72 2.00 4.33 -16.90
N ILE A 73 1.04 3.43 -16.65
CA ILE A 73 0.54 3.13 -15.31
C ILE A 73 1.22 1.87 -14.80
N GLU A 74 2.12 2.03 -13.83
CA GLU A 74 2.81 0.94 -13.16
C GLU A 74 2.05 0.54 -11.90
N LEU A 75 1.17 -0.46 -12.00
CA LEU A 75 0.35 -0.90 -10.87
C LEU A 75 1.22 -1.39 -9.70
N TYR A 76 2.37 -1.99 -9.98
CA TYR A 76 3.29 -2.43 -8.93
C TYR A 76 3.87 -1.27 -8.11
N SER A 77 4.05 -0.07 -8.69
CA SER A 77 4.48 1.12 -7.95
C SER A 77 3.40 1.58 -6.96
N ILE A 78 2.11 1.45 -7.34
CA ILE A 78 0.99 1.73 -6.46
C ILE A 78 0.95 0.70 -5.31
N VAL A 79 1.15 -0.59 -5.62
CA VAL A 79 1.24 -1.65 -4.61
C VAL A 79 2.40 -1.38 -3.64
N ALA A 80 3.57 -1.00 -4.15
CA ALA A 80 4.73 -0.64 -3.33
C ALA A 80 4.39 0.52 -2.38
N MET A 81 3.76 1.58 -2.89
CA MET A 81 3.34 2.73 -2.08
C MET A 81 2.40 2.31 -0.93
N LEU A 82 1.36 1.52 -1.22
CA LEU A 82 0.43 1.01 -0.21
C LEU A 82 1.15 0.12 0.81
N PHE A 83 2.08 -0.73 0.36
CA PHE A 83 2.88 -1.58 1.22
C PHE A 83 3.72 -0.77 2.21
N TYR A 84 4.42 0.27 1.75
CA TYR A 84 5.23 1.13 2.62
C TYR A 84 4.39 1.95 3.60
N MET A 85 3.20 2.42 3.20
CA MET A 85 2.27 3.09 4.11
C MET A 85 1.84 2.15 5.25
N LEU A 86 1.51 0.90 4.93
CA LEU A 86 1.17 -0.09 5.94
C LEU A 86 2.36 -0.44 6.82
N LEU A 87 3.54 -0.64 6.24
CA LEU A 87 4.75 -0.96 7.00
C LEU A 87 5.08 0.16 7.99
N SER A 88 4.86 1.41 7.61
CA SER A 88 4.96 2.56 8.52
C SER A 88 3.99 2.45 9.71
N PHE A 89 2.74 2.10 9.45
CA PHE A 89 1.71 1.95 10.49
C PHE A 89 2.06 0.81 11.46
N LEU A 90 2.37 -0.37 10.93
CA LEU A 90 2.73 -1.55 11.74
C LEU A 90 3.98 -1.29 12.59
N THR A 91 5.03 -0.75 11.98
CA THR A 91 6.29 -0.43 12.68
C THR A 91 6.07 0.59 13.80
N SER A 92 5.26 1.63 13.55
CA SER A 92 4.89 2.63 14.55
C SER A 92 4.17 1.99 15.74
N LYS A 93 3.19 1.12 15.47
CA LYS A 93 2.44 0.41 16.53
C LYS A 93 3.35 -0.51 17.34
N SER A 94 4.20 -1.30 16.68
CA SER A 94 5.16 -2.20 17.33
C SER A 94 6.16 -1.45 18.22
N ILE A 95 6.71 -0.32 17.78
CA ILE A 95 7.66 0.46 18.60
C ILE A 95 6.96 1.13 19.77
N ASN A 96 5.75 1.64 19.56
CA ASN A 96 4.97 2.23 20.64
C ASN A 96 4.58 1.21 21.71
N SER A 97 4.41 -0.06 21.32
CA SER A 97 4.16 -1.17 22.24
C SER A 97 5.27 -1.40 23.24
N VAL A 98 6.52 -1.42 22.78
CA VAL A 98 7.68 -1.71 23.64
C VAL A 98 7.91 -0.63 24.70
N ALA A 99 7.38 0.57 24.49
CA ALA A 99 7.48 1.68 25.41
C ALA A 99 6.38 1.69 26.49
N ASP A 100 5.50 0.69 26.54
CA ASP A 100 4.51 0.54 27.63
C ASP A 100 5.11 -0.18 28.85
N SER A 101 4.78 0.31 30.05
CA SER A 101 5.27 -0.24 31.31
C SER A 101 4.47 -1.46 31.80
N SER A 102 3.24 -1.64 31.33
CA SER A 102 2.38 -2.76 31.71
C SER A 102 2.63 -3.95 30.80
N ALA A 103 3.09 -5.08 31.35
CA ALA A 103 3.31 -6.31 30.59
C ALA A 103 2.06 -6.75 29.79
N LEU A 104 0.86 -6.60 30.37
CA LEU A 104 -0.40 -6.91 29.68
C LEU A 104 -0.64 -6.03 28.45
N ARG A 105 -0.31 -4.73 28.51
CA ARG A 105 -0.41 -3.82 27.35
C ARG A 105 0.59 -4.19 26.27
N VAL A 106 1.82 -4.56 26.65
CA VAL A 106 2.83 -5.04 25.71
C VAL A 106 2.33 -6.31 25.00
N ILE A 107 1.78 -7.27 25.75
CA ILE A 107 1.20 -8.50 25.16
C ILE A 107 0.03 -8.16 24.24
N GLN A 108 -0.90 -7.31 24.67
CA GLN A 108 -2.04 -6.88 23.85
C GLN A 108 -1.59 -6.30 22.51
N ASN A 109 -0.64 -5.38 22.54
CA ASN A 109 -0.13 -4.72 21.35
C ASN A 109 0.64 -5.68 20.43
N ILE A 110 1.38 -6.64 20.98
CA ILE A 110 2.05 -7.68 20.18
C ILE A 110 1.02 -8.57 19.49
N VAL A 111 0.00 -9.02 20.23
CA VAL A 111 -1.09 -9.85 19.70
C VAL A 111 -1.84 -9.13 18.59
N ASP A 112 -2.24 -7.88 18.81
CA ASP A 112 -2.88 -7.03 17.79
C ASP A 112 -1.98 -6.87 16.55
N ALA A 113 -0.68 -6.60 16.74
CA ALA A 113 0.24 -6.46 15.60
C ALA A 113 0.34 -7.76 14.78
N LEU A 114 0.32 -8.92 15.44
CA LEU A 114 0.31 -10.23 14.78
C LEU A 114 -0.98 -10.46 13.99
N PHE A 115 -2.15 -10.16 14.57
CA PHE A 115 -3.43 -10.26 13.87
C PHE A 115 -3.48 -9.32 12.66
N LYS A 116 -3.09 -8.05 12.82
CA LYS A 116 -3.06 -7.08 11.71
C LYS A 116 -2.09 -7.49 10.59
N PHE A 117 -0.96 -8.08 10.94
CA PHE A 117 -0.04 -8.64 9.96
C PHE A 117 -0.65 -9.85 9.23
N ALA A 118 -1.29 -10.77 9.95
CA ALA A 118 -1.97 -11.92 9.35
C ALA A 118 -3.14 -11.52 8.44
N GLU A 119 -4.00 -10.59 8.89
CA GLU A 119 -5.08 -9.98 8.10
C GLU A 119 -4.53 -9.38 6.81
N PHE A 120 -3.47 -8.58 6.91
CA PHE A 120 -2.85 -7.97 5.75
C PHE A 120 -2.34 -9.01 4.74
N LEU A 121 -1.64 -10.03 5.21
CA LEU A 121 -1.13 -11.10 4.33
C LEU A 121 -2.27 -11.82 3.61
N LEU A 122 -3.36 -12.16 4.33
CA LEU A 122 -4.51 -12.84 3.74
C LEU A 122 -5.30 -11.95 2.78
N ILE A 123 -5.52 -10.67 3.12
CA ILE A 123 -6.17 -9.70 2.24
C ILE A 123 -5.34 -9.49 0.98
N THR A 124 -4.02 -9.35 1.11
CA THR A 124 -3.11 -9.18 -0.04
C THR A 124 -3.11 -10.43 -0.91
N ARG A 125 -3.03 -11.63 -0.30
CA ARG A 125 -3.17 -12.92 -1.00
C ARG A 125 -4.49 -12.97 -1.76
N PHE A 126 -5.60 -12.63 -1.12
CA PHE A 126 -6.92 -12.63 -1.73
C PHE A 126 -6.98 -11.68 -2.92
N ILE A 127 -6.52 -10.44 -2.76
CA ILE A 127 -6.44 -9.44 -3.84
C ILE A 127 -5.63 -10.03 -5.01
N PHE A 128 -4.42 -10.51 -4.76
CA PHE A 128 -3.57 -11.11 -5.81
C PHE A 128 -4.22 -12.27 -6.54
N LYS A 129 -5.01 -13.11 -5.85
CA LYS A 129 -5.74 -14.22 -6.47
C LYS A 129 -6.88 -13.71 -7.37
N ILE A 130 -7.64 -12.71 -6.92
CA ILE A 130 -8.78 -12.19 -7.70
C ILE A 130 -8.35 -11.25 -8.83
N THR A 131 -7.18 -10.63 -8.74
CA THR A 131 -6.62 -9.75 -9.78
C THR A 131 -5.64 -10.45 -10.72
N SER A 132 -5.41 -11.76 -10.53
CA SER A 132 -4.49 -12.55 -11.36
C SER A 132 -3.05 -12.02 -11.32
N ALA A 133 -2.57 -11.66 -10.13
CA ALA A 133 -1.18 -11.24 -9.95
C ALA A 133 -0.21 -12.35 -10.36
N SER A 134 0.89 -11.97 -11.01
CA SER A 134 1.87 -12.92 -11.56
C SER A 134 2.61 -13.66 -10.45
N THR A 135 2.54 -15.00 -10.47
CA THR A 135 3.34 -15.85 -9.57
C THR A 135 4.82 -15.88 -9.92
N ALA A 136 5.23 -15.30 -11.06
CA ALA A 136 6.64 -15.11 -11.39
C ALA A 136 7.26 -13.93 -10.63
N SER A 137 6.44 -13.06 -10.02
CA SER A 137 6.93 -11.97 -9.18
C SER A 137 7.35 -12.52 -7.82
N THR A 138 8.59 -12.27 -7.43
CA THR A 138 9.18 -12.64 -6.14
C THR A 138 8.31 -12.19 -4.96
N PHE A 139 7.72 -11.00 -5.04
CA PHE A 139 6.86 -10.49 -3.97
C PHE A 139 5.53 -11.25 -3.86
N VAL A 140 4.91 -11.62 -4.98
CA VAL A 140 3.68 -12.42 -4.97
C VAL A 140 3.95 -13.80 -4.38
N GLU A 141 5.04 -14.44 -4.78
CA GLU A 141 5.48 -15.71 -4.23
C GLU A 141 5.73 -15.63 -2.72
N PHE A 142 6.43 -14.59 -2.27
CA PHE A 142 6.64 -14.31 -0.84
C PHE A 142 5.31 -14.20 -0.08
N ILE A 143 4.36 -13.38 -0.57
CA ILE A 143 3.04 -13.24 0.06
C ILE A 143 2.32 -14.58 0.13
N TYR A 144 2.33 -15.37 -0.95
CA TYR A 144 1.71 -16.70 -0.96
C TYR A 144 2.37 -17.69 0.00
N SER A 145 3.70 -17.65 0.10
CA SER A 145 4.46 -18.51 1.01
C SER A 145 4.19 -18.16 2.48
N VAL A 146 4.27 -16.88 2.87
CA VAL A 146 4.10 -16.49 4.29
C VAL A 146 2.63 -16.60 4.69
N SER A 147 1.69 -16.19 3.83
CA SER A 147 0.26 -16.33 4.12
C SER A 147 -0.19 -17.79 4.25
N ALA A 148 0.53 -18.76 3.66
CA ALA A 148 0.21 -20.18 3.80
C ALA A 148 0.19 -20.63 5.26
N LEU A 149 1.02 -20.04 6.13
CA LEU A 149 1.06 -20.37 7.56
C LEU A 149 -0.30 -20.16 8.25
N VAL A 150 -1.05 -19.14 7.81
CA VAL A 150 -2.37 -18.81 8.37
C VAL A 150 -3.49 -19.44 7.54
N TYR A 151 -3.28 -19.61 6.24
CA TYR A 151 -4.28 -20.12 5.29
C TYR A 151 -4.46 -21.64 5.31
N GLU A 152 -3.40 -22.43 5.51
CA GLU A 152 -3.45 -23.90 5.38
C GLU A 152 -4.57 -24.59 6.19
N PRO A 153 -4.90 -24.18 7.43
CA PRO A 153 -6.03 -24.76 8.16
C PRO A 153 -7.40 -24.63 7.46
N PHE A 154 -7.54 -23.66 6.54
CA PHE A 154 -8.77 -23.39 5.80
C PHE A 154 -8.76 -23.97 4.38
N ARG A 155 -7.64 -24.55 3.96
CA ARG A 155 -7.45 -25.06 2.60
C ARG A 155 -8.44 -26.17 2.33
N ASN A 156 -9.07 -26.13 1.16
CA ASN A 156 -10.06 -27.10 0.69
C ASN A 156 -11.36 -27.21 1.52
N ILE A 157 -11.61 -26.33 2.50
CA ILE A 157 -12.93 -26.26 3.16
C ILE A 157 -14.03 -25.92 2.14
N PHE A 158 -13.71 -25.04 1.18
CA PHE A 158 -14.61 -24.65 0.10
C PHE A 158 -13.95 -24.84 -1.28
N PRO A 159 -14.74 -25.08 -2.33
CA PRO A 159 -14.21 -25.17 -3.68
C PRO A 159 -13.61 -23.84 -4.14
N THR A 160 -12.57 -23.93 -4.97
CA THR A 160 -12.02 -22.77 -5.68
C THR A 160 -12.82 -22.52 -6.95
N ILE A 161 -13.29 -21.29 -7.15
CA ILE A 161 -14.04 -20.90 -8.34
C ILE A 161 -13.06 -20.24 -9.30
N LYS A 162 -12.92 -20.79 -10.51
CA LYS A 162 -12.10 -20.21 -11.57
C LYS A 162 -13.01 -19.63 -12.63
N VAL A 163 -12.78 -18.37 -12.99
CA VAL A 163 -13.47 -17.71 -14.10
C VAL A 163 -12.52 -17.71 -15.29
N GLU A 164 -12.66 -18.69 -16.17
CA GLU A 164 -11.73 -18.98 -17.26
C GLU A 164 -11.47 -17.76 -18.15
N ASN A 165 -12.52 -16.99 -18.48
CA ASN A 165 -12.45 -15.85 -19.39
C ASN A 165 -11.57 -14.69 -18.89
N PHE A 166 -11.34 -14.58 -17.58
CA PHE A 166 -10.61 -13.45 -16.97
C PHE A 166 -9.35 -13.90 -16.22
N ASN A 167 -9.05 -15.20 -16.21
CA ASN A 167 -8.00 -15.80 -15.39
C ASN A 167 -8.11 -15.42 -13.89
N ILE A 168 -9.34 -15.19 -13.41
CA ILE A 168 -9.63 -14.84 -12.03
C ILE A 168 -9.77 -16.13 -11.23
N VAL A 169 -9.05 -16.22 -10.12
CA VAL A 169 -9.14 -17.33 -9.18
C VAL A 169 -9.77 -16.82 -7.89
N PHE A 170 -11.02 -17.18 -7.66
CA PHE A 170 -11.71 -16.87 -6.42
C PHE A 170 -11.52 -18.02 -5.42
N GLU A 171 -10.60 -17.82 -4.49
CA GLU A 171 -10.24 -18.78 -3.45
C GLU A 171 -11.12 -18.55 -2.21
N THR A 172 -12.32 -19.14 -2.20
CA THR A 172 -13.32 -19.00 -1.11
C THR A 172 -12.72 -19.31 0.27
N SER A 173 -11.80 -20.28 0.35
CA SER A 173 -11.06 -20.60 1.57
C SER A 173 -10.22 -19.43 2.11
N THR A 174 -9.62 -18.61 1.25
CA THR A 174 -8.88 -17.41 1.72
C THR A 174 -9.85 -16.38 2.28
N LEU A 175 -11.00 -16.16 1.64
CA LEU A 175 -12.02 -15.26 2.17
C LEU A 175 -12.53 -15.71 3.55
N LEU A 176 -12.77 -17.02 3.71
CA LEU A 176 -13.11 -17.60 5.01
C LEU A 176 -12.01 -17.36 6.04
N ALA A 177 -10.74 -17.58 5.68
CA ALA A 177 -9.61 -17.35 6.57
C ALA A 177 -9.56 -15.89 7.05
N ILE A 178 -9.79 -14.92 6.16
CA ILE A 178 -9.88 -13.48 6.53
C ILE A 178 -10.98 -13.25 7.57
N ILE A 179 -12.19 -13.74 7.31
CA ILE A 179 -13.34 -13.56 8.21
C ILE A 179 -13.06 -14.16 9.59
N VAL A 180 -12.56 -15.40 9.62
CA VAL A 180 -12.27 -16.11 10.87
C VAL A 180 -11.17 -15.42 11.67
N ILE A 181 -10.10 -14.96 11.01
CA ILE A 181 -9.01 -14.23 11.67
C ILE A 181 -9.50 -12.90 12.26
N ILE A 182 -10.33 -12.14 11.55
CA ILE A 182 -10.94 -10.89 12.07
C ILE A 182 -11.80 -11.18 13.30
N ILE A 183 -12.60 -12.26 13.27
CA ILE A 183 -13.41 -12.66 14.43
C ILE A 183 -12.51 -13.01 15.63
N PHE A 184 -11.43 -13.76 15.41
CA PHE A 184 -10.47 -14.08 16.46
C PHE A 184 -9.77 -12.84 17.03
N ASP A 185 -9.43 -11.86 16.18
CA ASP A 185 -8.86 -10.58 16.61
C ASP A 185 -9.80 -9.87 17.58
N ILE A 186 -11.06 -9.66 17.18
CA ILE A 186 -12.10 -8.99 18.00
C ILE A 186 -12.34 -9.73 19.33
N ILE A 187 -12.43 -11.07 19.29
CA ILE A 187 -12.64 -11.88 20.50
C ILE A 187 -11.44 -11.77 21.43
N THR A 188 -10.22 -11.85 20.89
CA THR A 188 -8.99 -11.80 21.68
C THR A 188 -8.82 -10.43 22.33
N GLU A 189 -9.10 -9.35 21.60
CA GLU A 189 -9.10 -7.98 22.14
C GLU A 189 -10.08 -7.86 23.33
N GLY A 190 -11.32 -8.33 23.17
CA GLY A 190 -12.32 -8.28 24.24
C GLY A 190 -12.02 -9.15 25.46
N ILE A 191 -11.28 -10.25 25.28
CA ILE A 191 -10.79 -11.06 26.42
C ILE A 191 -9.68 -10.31 27.17
N ILE A 192 -8.71 -9.75 26.45
CA ILE A 192 -7.58 -9.04 27.06
C ILE A 192 -8.06 -7.78 27.81
N GLU A 193 -9.01 -7.03 27.25
CA GLU A 193 -9.59 -5.86 27.91
C GLU A 193 -10.22 -6.21 29.27
N LYS A 194 -11.04 -7.28 29.33
CA LYS A 194 -11.65 -7.74 30.59
C LYS A 194 -10.61 -8.19 31.62
N LEU A 195 -9.52 -8.81 31.17
CA LEU A 195 -8.44 -9.21 32.06
C LEU A 195 -7.70 -7.99 32.63
N MET A 196 -7.59 -6.90 31.85
CA MET A 196 -6.96 -5.65 32.30
C MET A 196 -7.84 -4.83 33.25
N ASP A 197 -9.17 -4.84 33.06
CA ASP A 197 -10.12 -4.12 33.93
C ASP A 197 -10.25 -4.71 35.35
N THR A 198 -9.73 -5.92 35.57
CA THR A 198 -9.85 -6.62 36.86
C THR A 198 -8.90 -6.05 37.94
N ASP A 199 -7.90 -5.25 37.55
CA ASP A 199 -6.84 -4.75 38.44
C ASP A 199 -7.12 -3.40 39.11
N GLU A 200 -8.25 -2.72 38.84
CA GLU A 200 -8.65 -1.54 39.63
C GLU A 200 -9.48 -1.98 40.84
N PRO A 201 -8.95 -1.93 42.08
CA PRO A 201 -9.81 -2.00 43.25
C PRO A 201 -10.71 -0.78 43.15
N LYS A 202 -12.01 -1.02 42.97
CA LYS A 202 -13.01 0.01 43.21
C LYS A 202 -12.85 0.39 44.68
N GLU A 203 -12.02 1.40 44.97
CA GLU A 203 -12.17 2.23 46.15
C GLU A 203 -13.50 2.97 45.98
N GLN A 204 -14.59 2.22 46.11
CA GLN A 204 -15.87 2.71 46.57
C GLN A 204 -15.59 3.23 47.97
N SER A 205 -15.16 4.49 48.01
CA SER A 205 -15.74 5.54 48.82
C SER A 205 -16.78 5.04 49.84
N MET A 206 -16.31 4.37 50.89
CA MET A 206 -16.84 4.60 52.23
C MET A 206 -16.38 6.00 52.66
N ASN A 207 -16.85 7.04 51.96
CA ASN A 207 -16.94 8.37 52.52
C ASN A 207 -18.39 8.57 52.99
N ASN A 208 -18.80 7.69 53.90
CA ASN A 208 -19.86 7.99 54.84
C ASN A 208 -19.25 8.94 55.87
N ASN A 209 -19.32 10.25 55.62
CA ASN A 209 -19.35 11.20 56.72
C ASN A 209 -20.35 12.31 56.41
N SER A 210 -21.62 11.95 56.57
CA SER A 210 -22.61 12.84 57.16
C SER A 210 -22.11 13.30 58.53
N GLY A 211 -21.52 14.49 58.57
CA GLY A 211 -21.07 15.13 59.81
C GLY A 211 -21.15 16.65 59.70
N PHE A 212 -22.25 17.22 60.18
CA PHE A 212 -22.44 18.64 60.43
C PHE A 212 -21.24 19.24 61.18
N ALA A 213 -20.63 20.29 60.63
CA ALA A 213 -19.88 21.27 61.42
C ALA A 213 -20.02 22.66 60.80
N MET A 214 -20.94 23.45 61.37
CA MET A 214 -20.84 24.90 61.33
C MET A 214 -19.59 25.32 62.12
N ALA A 215 -18.74 26.20 61.56
CA ALA A 215 -18.20 27.38 62.24
C ALA A 215 -17.02 28.01 61.47
N ALA A 216 -16.99 29.33 61.52
CA ALA A 216 -15.88 30.26 61.24
C ALA A 216 -15.48 30.48 59.77
N GLN A 217 -16.17 31.44 59.15
CA GLN A 217 -15.64 32.26 58.07
C GLN A 217 -14.35 32.96 58.53
N ALA A 218 -13.23 32.62 57.89
CA ALA A 218 -12.02 33.43 57.89
C ALA A 218 -12.09 34.48 56.76
N PRO A 219 -11.51 35.68 56.94
CA PRO A 219 -11.55 36.73 55.93
C PRO A 219 -10.81 36.30 54.66
N GLN A 220 -11.53 36.41 53.54
CA GLN A 220 -11.03 36.22 52.20
C GLN A 220 -9.86 37.18 51.94
N GLN A 221 -8.65 36.64 51.84
CA GLN A 221 -7.55 37.34 51.21
C GLN A 221 -7.83 37.36 49.70
N GLN A 222 -8.14 38.56 49.20
CA GLN A 222 -8.31 38.85 47.79
C GLN A 222 -7.06 38.42 47.02
N GLN A 223 -7.20 37.38 46.19
CA GLN A 223 -6.21 37.09 45.15
C GLN A 223 -6.23 38.24 44.14
N PRO A 224 -5.06 38.80 43.76
CA PRO A 224 -4.99 39.81 42.72
C PRO A 224 -5.43 39.19 41.38
N HIS A 225 -6.57 39.63 40.87
CA HIS A 225 -6.93 39.42 39.47
C HIS A 225 -5.91 40.14 38.59
N THR A 226 -4.91 39.42 38.07
CA THR A 226 -4.13 39.90 36.94
C THR A 226 -5.03 39.84 35.71
N GLN A 227 -5.54 41.02 35.32
CA GLN A 227 -6.22 41.24 34.05
C GLN A 227 -5.35 40.69 32.91
N PRO A 228 -5.94 39.96 31.93
CA PRO A 228 -5.21 39.62 30.72
C PRO A 228 -4.82 40.93 30.03
N ALA A 229 -3.51 41.10 29.81
CA ALA A 229 -2.97 42.20 29.04
C ALA A 229 -3.68 42.22 27.67
N ASN A 230 -4.41 43.30 27.41
CA ASN A 230 -5.05 43.54 26.14
C ASN A 230 -3.94 43.71 25.09
N ILE A 231 -3.62 42.64 24.35
CA ILE A 231 -2.64 42.68 23.28
C ILE A 231 -3.29 43.47 22.14
N THR A 232 -3.01 44.77 22.10
CA THR A 232 -3.30 45.62 20.94
C THR A 232 -2.38 45.19 19.81
N ILE A 233 -2.85 44.27 18.95
CA ILE A 233 -2.20 43.95 17.69
C ILE A 233 -2.37 45.18 16.80
N ASN A 234 -1.32 45.99 16.71
CA ASN A 234 -1.25 47.12 15.79
C ASN A 234 -1.08 46.56 14.38
N ILE A 235 -2.20 46.24 13.72
CA ILE A 235 -2.24 45.80 12.33
C ILE A 235 -1.77 47.00 11.49
N PRO A 236 -0.67 46.88 10.72
CA PRO A 236 -0.26 47.93 9.80
C PRO A 236 -1.39 48.21 8.81
N GLN A 237 -1.86 49.45 8.79
CA GLN A 237 -2.84 49.95 7.85
C GLN A 237 -2.30 49.69 6.43
N PRO A 238 -3.03 48.97 5.55
CA PRO A 238 -2.55 48.71 4.20
C PRO A 238 -2.35 50.05 3.48
N GLN A 239 -1.10 50.31 3.09
CA GLN A 239 -0.75 51.44 2.26
C GLN A 239 -1.55 51.35 0.96
N ALA A 240 -2.33 52.38 0.67
CA ALA A 240 -3.09 52.49 -0.57
C ALA A 240 -2.14 52.30 -1.76
N GLN A 241 -2.35 51.20 -2.50
CA GLN A 241 -1.64 50.95 -3.74
C GLN A 241 -1.95 52.09 -4.73
N PRO A 242 -0.94 52.72 -5.34
CA PRO A 242 -1.17 53.68 -6.41
C PRO A 242 -1.90 52.98 -7.56
N ALA A 243 -2.92 53.64 -8.09
CA ALA A 243 -3.71 53.18 -9.21
C ALA A 243 -2.79 52.68 -10.35
N GLN A 244 -2.88 51.38 -10.63
CA GLN A 244 -2.15 50.79 -11.75
C GLN A 244 -2.68 51.42 -13.03
N GLN A 245 -1.79 52.09 -13.76
CA GLN A 245 -2.07 52.57 -15.10
C GLN A 245 -2.37 51.37 -16.01
N PRO A 246 -3.33 51.48 -16.95
CA PRO A 246 -3.65 50.40 -17.87
C PRO A 246 -2.40 50.04 -18.68
N ILE A 247 -1.93 48.82 -18.53
CA ILE A 247 -0.88 48.25 -19.37
C ILE A 247 -1.47 48.12 -20.77
N ILE A 248 -1.03 48.98 -21.69
CA ILE A 248 -1.31 48.84 -23.12
C ILE A 248 -0.40 47.72 -23.64
N ASP A 249 -0.99 46.53 -23.81
CA ASP A 249 -0.31 45.37 -24.41
C ASP A 249 -0.16 45.60 -25.92
N ASN A 250 0.95 46.19 -26.34
CA ASN A 250 1.35 46.38 -27.73
C ASN A 250 2.03 45.13 -28.32
N ARG A 251 1.51 43.93 -28.03
CA ARG A 251 1.91 42.72 -28.76
C ARG A 251 1.41 42.80 -30.20
N THR A 252 2.29 43.25 -31.07
CA THR A 252 2.17 43.10 -32.52
C THR A 252 2.16 41.62 -32.85
N VAL A 253 1.00 41.12 -33.26
CA VAL A 253 0.86 39.77 -33.82
C VAL A 253 1.62 39.75 -35.14
N GLN A 254 2.81 39.16 -35.14
CA GLN A 254 3.55 38.88 -36.36
C GLN A 254 2.88 37.69 -37.06
N VAL A 255 1.95 38.01 -37.97
CA VAL A 255 1.30 37.04 -38.85
C VAL A 255 2.36 36.52 -39.83
N TYR A 256 2.78 35.27 -39.65
CA TYR A 256 3.63 34.59 -40.63
C TYR A 256 2.76 34.27 -41.86
N PRO A 257 3.16 34.69 -43.08
CA PRO A 257 2.45 34.31 -44.29
C PRO A 257 2.56 32.80 -44.50
N SER A 258 1.41 32.18 -44.77
CA SER A 258 1.25 30.80 -45.24
C SER A 258 2.18 30.53 -46.42
N GLY A 259 3.33 29.91 -46.15
CA GLY A 259 4.24 29.41 -47.17
C GLY A 259 3.76 28.06 -47.68
N ASN A 260 3.49 28.00 -48.98
CA ASN A 260 3.37 26.78 -49.77
C ASN A 260 4.47 25.78 -49.41
N TYR A 261 4.09 24.57 -49.00
CA TYR A 261 4.98 23.41 -49.04
C TYR A 261 4.80 22.70 -50.38
N PRO A 262 5.76 22.79 -51.32
CA PRO A 262 5.80 21.90 -52.47
C PRO A 262 6.54 20.61 -52.07
N GLY A 263 5.87 19.47 -52.17
CA GLY A 263 6.55 18.19 -51.93
C GLY A 263 5.66 16.99 -51.61
N GLN A 264 4.53 16.82 -52.28
CA GLN A 264 3.93 15.48 -52.40
C GLN A 264 4.62 14.75 -53.55
N GLY A 265 5.72 14.07 -53.22
CA GLY A 265 6.26 13.01 -54.05
C GLY A 265 5.33 11.80 -53.97
N GLN A 266 4.69 11.48 -55.09
CA GLN A 266 4.00 10.22 -55.35
C GLN A 266 5.02 9.07 -55.23
N ASN A 267 4.96 8.30 -54.16
CA ASN A 267 5.56 6.96 -54.14
C ASN A 267 4.51 5.96 -54.65
N HIS A 268 4.49 5.79 -55.96
CA HIS A 268 4.12 4.53 -56.59
C HIS A 268 5.41 3.74 -56.79
N LEU A 269 5.39 2.46 -56.42
CA LEU A 269 6.23 1.31 -56.85
C LEU A 269 6.04 0.24 -55.75
N GLU A 270 5.15 -0.72 -55.95
CA GLU A 270 5.49 -2.05 -56.46
C GLU A 270 6.59 -2.76 -55.64
N GLY A 271 6.15 -3.75 -54.88
CA GLY A 271 6.99 -4.62 -54.07
C GLY A 271 6.19 -5.78 -53.52
N GLN A 272 5.73 -6.67 -54.41
CA GLN A 272 5.31 -8.02 -54.09
C GLN A 272 6.36 -8.67 -53.18
N ARG A 273 5.98 -9.03 -51.95
CA ARG A 273 6.73 -10.01 -51.17
C ARG A 273 6.19 -11.40 -51.51
N PRO A 274 7.02 -12.33 -52.01
CA PRO A 274 6.67 -13.73 -52.06
C PRO A 274 6.48 -14.27 -50.64
N ALA A 275 5.52 -15.19 -50.48
CA ALA A 275 5.35 -15.98 -49.27
C ALA A 275 6.65 -16.73 -48.92
N PRO A 276 7.04 -16.84 -47.64
CA PRO A 276 8.06 -17.79 -47.23
C PRO A 276 7.47 -19.20 -47.34
N ASP A 277 8.01 -20.00 -48.27
CA ASP A 277 7.84 -21.45 -48.29
C ASP A 277 8.40 -22.03 -46.97
N LEU A 278 7.49 -22.42 -46.07
CA LEU A 278 7.79 -23.30 -44.94
C LEU A 278 8.04 -24.71 -45.48
N GLN A 279 9.25 -24.95 -46.00
CA GLN A 279 9.79 -26.29 -46.20
C GLN A 279 10.09 -26.90 -44.83
N LEU A 280 9.22 -27.83 -44.44
CA LEU A 280 9.42 -28.73 -43.31
C LEU A 280 10.67 -29.61 -43.57
N PRO A 281 11.65 -29.68 -42.65
CA PRO A 281 12.69 -30.70 -42.74
C PRO A 281 12.08 -32.08 -42.47
N GLY A 282 12.14 -32.93 -43.49
CA GLY A 282 11.77 -34.33 -43.41
C GLY A 282 12.64 -35.09 -42.40
N ASN A 283 12.06 -35.42 -41.25
CA ASN A 283 12.57 -36.45 -40.36
C ASN A 283 11.95 -37.79 -40.77
N ASN A 284 12.66 -38.53 -41.62
CA ASN A 284 12.47 -39.98 -41.76
C ASN A 284 13.01 -40.66 -40.50
N ALA A 285 12.22 -40.62 -39.42
CA ALA A 285 12.43 -41.46 -38.26
C ALA A 285 11.59 -42.74 -38.42
N GLN A 286 12.32 -43.85 -38.51
CA GLN A 286 11.83 -45.21 -38.64
C GLN A 286 10.83 -45.54 -37.52
N THR A 287 9.69 -46.11 -37.92
CA THR A 287 8.74 -46.81 -37.06
C THR A 287 9.37 -48.09 -36.51
N PRO A 288 9.39 -48.32 -35.19
CA PRO A 288 9.44 -49.68 -34.67
C PRO A 288 8.03 -50.25 -34.64
N VAL A 289 7.81 -51.25 -35.50
CA VAL A 289 6.75 -52.24 -35.36
C VAL A 289 7.07 -53.08 -34.12
N PHE A 290 6.27 -52.97 -33.07
CA PHE A 290 6.20 -54.01 -32.04
C PHE A 290 4.76 -54.19 -31.59
N GLY A 291 4.13 -55.20 -32.18
CA GLY A 291 2.94 -55.82 -31.65
C GLY A 291 3.29 -56.89 -30.61
N GLN A 292 2.33 -57.08 -29.71
CA GLN A 292 1.91 -58.36 -29.13
C GLN A 292 2.93 -59.16 -28.29
N ASN A 293 2.78 -59.08 -26.96
CA ASN A 293 2.75 -60.24 -26.06
C ASN A 293 2.23 -59.77 -24.69
N ALA A 294 1.00 -60.12 -24.32
CA ALA A 294 0.64 -61.34 -23.58
C ALA A 294 0.61 -61.12 -22.05
N SER A 295 -0.63 -61.12 -21.53
CA SER A 295 -1.09 -61.81 -20.33
C SER A 295 -0.07 -62.22 -19.25
N ARG A 296 -0.20 -61.66 -18.04
CA ARG A 296 -0.39 -62.45 -16.79
C ARG A 296 -0.65 -61.56 -15.56
N ASN A 297 -1.86 -61.68 -15.05
CA ASN A 297 -2.17 -61.68 -13.61
C ASN A 297 -1.62 -62.99 -13.01
N PRO A 298 -1.00 -63.00 -11.81
CA PRO A 298 -1.78 -63.43 -10.64
C PRO A 298 -1.37 -62.73 -9.31
N ASN A 299 -2.38 -62.29 -8.58
CA ASN A 299 -2.71 -62.69 -7.20
C ASN A 299 -1.61 -63.40 -6.36
N GLN A 300 -1.25 -62.79 -5.21
CA GLN A 300 -0.86 -63.36 -3.89
C GLN A 300 -0.19 -62.21 -3.10
N GLY A 301 -0.52 -61.85 -1.86
CA GLY A 301 -1.06 -62.63 -0.75
C GLY A 301 0.07 -62.94 0.24
N ALA A 302 -0.06 -62.41 1.47
CA ALA A 302 0.82 -62.49 2.66
C ALA A 302 1.78 -61.30 2.87
#